data_AF-A0A914PKZ2-F1
#
_entry.id   AF-A0A914PKZ2-F1
#
_cell.length_a   1.000
_cell.length_b   1.000
_cell.length_c   1.000
_cell.angle_alpha   90.00
_cell.angle_beta   90.00
_cell.angle_gamma   90.00
#
_symmetry.space_group_name_H-M   'P 1'
#
loop_
_entity.id
_entity.type
_entity.pdbx_description
1 polymer ?
#
loop_
_entity_poly.entity_id
_entity_poly.type
_entity_poly.pdbx_seq_one_letter_code
_entity_poly.pdbx_strand_id
1 'polypeptide(L)' 'MQGFRALNQALGRGLRHSNDWCAILLFDIRFINKKRKPKSPVKFNELISRWIRNCLQHSNDFKTNLAAYIKD' A
#
# COMPACT_ATOMS: atom_id res chain seq x y z
N MET A 1 4.27 6.85 -13.02
CA MET A 1 3.73 5.52 -13.40
C MET A 1 4.63 4.35 -12.99
N GLN A 2 5.95 4.40 -13.19
CA GLN A 2 6.84 3.25 -12.95
C GLN A 2 6.79 2.70 -11.51
N GLY A 3 6.73 3.56 -10.48
CA GLY A 3 6.64 3.13 -9.08
C GLY A 3 5.40 2.28 -8.75
N PHE A 4 4.25 2.55 -9.38
CA PHE A 4 3.03 1.74 -9.20
C PHE A 4 3.16 0.36 -9.86
N ARG A 5 3.88 0.28 -10.99
CA ARG A 5 4.18 -1.01 -11.62
C ARG A 5 5.12 -1.83 -10.74
N ALA A 6 6.15 -1.21 -10.17
CA ALA A 6 7.05 -1.87 -9.23
C ALA A 6 6.31 -2.37 -7.97
N LEU A 7 5.43 -1.55 -7.41
CA LEU A 7 4.58 -1.94 -6.27
C LEU A 7 3.71 -3.16 -6.61
N ASN A 8 2.98 -3.12 -7.73
CA ASN A 8 2.14 -4.23 -8.16
C ASN A 8 2.97 -5.50 -8.49
N GLN A 9 4.20 -5.35 -8.98
CA GLN A 9 5.11 -6.48 -9.17
C GLN A 9 5.54 -7.09 -7.84
N ALA A 10 5.94 -6.28 -6.86
CA ALA A 10 6.32 -6.76 -5.53
C ALA A 10 5.17 -7.50 -4.84
N LEU A 11 3.95 -6.98 -4.94
CA LEU A 11 2.74 -7.63 -4.45
C LEU A 11 2.52 -9.01 -5.07
N GLY A 12 2.72 -9.13 -6.39
CA GLY A 12 2.63 -10.41 -7.10
C GLY A 12 3.74 -11.41 -6.74
N ARG A 13 4.81 -10.99 -6.04
CA ARG A 13 5.85 -11.90 -5.52
C ARG A 13 5.49 -12.49 -4.17
N GLY A 14 4.85 -11.72 -3.30
CA GLY A 14 4.49 -12.15 -1.95
C GLY A 14 3.17 -12.91 -1.84
N LEU A 15 2.28 -12.79 -2.83
CA LEU A 15 0.96 -13.41 -2.85
C LEU A 15 0.87 -14.34 -4.06
N ARG A 16 1.58 -15.46 -3.97
CA ARG A 16 1.79 -16.38 -5.10
C ARG A 16 0.81 -17.56 -5.09
N HIS A 17 0.40 -18.01 -3.90
CA HIS A 17 -0.55 -19.10 -3.70
C HIS A 17 -1.68 -18.71 -2.75
N SER A 18 -2.75 -19.50 -2.70
CA SER A 18 -3.96 -19.21 -1.92
C SER A 18 -3.73 -19.06 -0.41
N ASN A 19 -2.66 -19.66 0.11
CA ASN A 19 -2.33 -19.66 1.53
C ASN A 19 -1.11 -18.78 1.86
N ASP A 20 -0.55 -18.08 0.88
CA ASP A 20 0.57 -17.17 1.10
C ASP A 20 0.04 -15.87 1.74
N TRP A 21 0.79 -15.35 2.71
CA TRP A 21 0.55 -14.02 3.28
C TRP A 21 1.76 -13.11 3.01
N CYS A 22 1.49 -11.83 2.84
CA CYS A 22 2.52 -10.83 2.61
C CYS A 22 2.08 -9.48 3.19
N ALA A 23 3.01 -8.80 3.85
CA ALA A 23 2.88 -7.43 4.28
C ALA A 23 3.83 -6.53 3.47
N ILE A 24 3.35 -5.37 3.04
CA ILE A 24 4.17 -4.33 2.40
C ILE A 24 4.01 -3.04 3.17
N LEU A 25 5.13 -2.49 3.63
CA LEU A 25 5.18 -1.15 4.22
C LEU A 25 5.51 -0.13 3.14
N LEU A 26 4.59 0.81 2.91
CA LEU A 26 4.72 1.84 1.90
C LEU A 26 4.90 3.22 2.54
N PHE A 27 6.09 3.80 2.38
CA PHE A 27 6.43 5.13 2.90
C PHE A 27 6.25 6.19 1.82
N ASP A 28 5.02 6.67 1.66
CA ASP A 28 4.73 7.59 0.57
C ASP A 28 3.62 8.59 0.93
N ILE A 29 4.01 9.87 1.02
CA ILE A 29 3.12 10.99 1.36
C ILE A 29 1.96 11.16 0.38
N ARG A 30 2.06 10.62 -0.84
CA ARG A 30 0.98 10.65 -1.83
C ARG A 30 -0.26 9.86 -1.39
N PHE A 31 -0.09 8.91 -0.46
CA PHE A 31 -1.17 8.08 0.07
C PHE A 31 -1.75 8.60 1.40
N ILE A 32 -1.18 9.67 1.98
CA ILE A 32 -1.55 10.16 3.33
C ILE A 32 -2.92 10.89 3.35
N ASN A 33 -3.55 11.17 2.20
CA ASN A 33 -4.80 11.95 2.14
C ASN A 33 -5.93 11.26 1.36
N LYS A 34 -6.91 10.69 2.08
CA LYS A 34 -8.23 10.32 1.52
C LYS A 34 -9.10 11.54 1.20
N LYS A 35 -8.86 12.67 1.88
CA LYS A 35 -9.53 13.94 1.58
C LYS A 35 -8.83 14.57 0.38
N ARG A 36 -9.33 14.21 -0.80
CA ARG A 36 -9.21 14.90 -2.10
C ARG A 36 -8.10 15.94 -2.10
N LYS A 37 -6.92 15.65 -2.66
CA LYS A 37 -6.14 16.75 -3.24
C LYS A 37 -7.03 17.31 -4.35
N PRO A 38 -7.58 18.54 -4.23
CA PRO A 38 -8.54 19.06 -5.22
C PRO A 38 -7.91 19.29 -6.60
N LYS A 39 -6.60 19.04 -6.77
CA LYS A 39 -5.85 19.27 -8.00
C LYS A 39 -5.00 18.08 -8.47
N SER A 40 -5.15 16.89 -7.89
CA SER A 40 -4.42 15.72 -8.40
C SER A 40 -5.29 15.03 -9.46
N PRO A 41 -4.90 15.03 -10.75
CA PRO A 41 -5.71 14.41 -11.81
C PRO A 41 -5.80 12.89 -11.67
N VAL A 42 -4.95 12.30 -10.82
CA VAL A 42 -4.89 10.85 -10.61
C VAL A 42 -5.16 10.51 -9.15
N LYS A 43 -6.13 9.63 -8.92
CA LYS A 43 -6.37 9.01 -7.62
C LYS A 43 -5.37 7.88 -7.44
N PHE A 44 -4.38 8.06 -6.59
CA PHE A 44 -3.29 7.08 -6.42
C PHE A 44 -3.76 5.69 -5.98
N ASN A 45 -4.88 5.60 -5.25
CA ASN A 45 -5.50 4.32 -4.89
C ASN A 45 -6.00 3.55 -6.13
N GLU A 46 -6.35 4.24 -7.22
CA GLU A 46 -6.77 3.61 -8.48
C GLU A 46 -5.60 3.04 -9.28
N LEU A 47 -4.35 3.39 -8.95
CA LEU A 47 -3.15 2.85 -9.57
C LEU A 47 -2.63 1.57 -8.87
N ILE A 48 -3.17 1.25 -7.69
CA ILE A 48 -2.93 -0.03 -7.01
C ILE A 48 -3.93 -1.07 -7.53
N SER A 49 -3.51 -2.32 -7.63
CA SER A 49 -4.37 -3.45 -8.01
C SER A 49 -5.63 -3.52 -7.14
N ARG A 50 -6.80 -3.75 -7.78
CA ARG A 50 -8.14 -3.68 -7.15
C ARG A 50 -8.24 -4.50 -5.86
N TRP A 51 -7.71 -5.71 -5.86
CA TRP A 51 -7.81 -6.68 -4.78
C TRP A 51 -7.07 -6.27 -3.50
N ILE A 52 -6.10 -5.35 -3.58
CA ILE A 52 -5.32 -4.89 -2.41
C ILE A 52 -5.87 -3.59 -1.84
N ARG A 53 -6.71 -2.87 -2.58
CA ARG A 53 -7.24 -1.56 -2.14
C ARG A 53 -8.02 -1.65 -0.83
N ASN A 54 -8.70 -2.77 -0.61
CA ASN A 54 -9.48 -3.01 0.61
C ASN A 54 -8.60 -3.38 1.81
N CYS A 55 -7.37 -3.83 1.57
CA CYS A 55 -6.41 -4.20 2.61
C CYS A 55 -5.45 -3.05 2.97
N LEU A 56 -5.55 -1.90 2.29
CA LEU A 56 -4.67 -0.76 2.51
C LEU A 56 -4.99 -0.08 3.84
N GLN A 57 -4.08 -0.22 4.80
CA GLN A 57 -4.14 0.47 6.09
C GLN A 57 -3.26 1.73 6.03
N HIS A 58 -3.85 2.89 6.32
CA HIS A 58 -3.10 4.13 6.43
C HIS A 58 -2.75 4.36 7.88
N SER A 59 -1.46 4.52 8.15
CA SER A 59 -0.97 4.89 9.46
C SER A 59 -0.22 6.22 9.40
N ASN A 60 -0.52 7.09 10.36
CA ASN A 60 0.24 8.31 10.61
C ASN A 60 1.28 8.12 11.73
N ASP A 61 1.31 6.95 12.36
CA ASP A 61 2.25 6.59 13.43
C ASP A 61 3.06 5.37 13.01
N PHE A 62 4.15 5.66 12.33
CA PHE A 62 5.04 4.63 11.83
C PHE A 62 5.65 3.77 12.93
N LYS A 63 6.09 4.38 14.04
CA LYS A 63 6.82 3.68 15.11
C LYS A 63 5.94 2.64 15.78
N THR A 64 4.70 3.02 16.12
CA THR A 64 3.76 2.12 16.78
C THR A 64 3.34 0.97 15.85
N ASN A 65 3.10 1.25 14.57
CA ASN A 65 2.64 0.21 13.64
C ASN A 65 3.78 -0.72 13.20
N LEU A 66 4.99 -0.21 12.98
CA LEU A 66 6.14 -1.05 12.67
C LEU A 66 6.42 -2.06 13.79
N ALA A 67 6.36 -1.60 15.05
CA ALA A 67 6.57 -2.47 16.20
C ALA A 67 5.53 -3.59 16.31
N ALA A 68 4.31 -3.38 15.80
CA ALA A 68 3.29 -4.42 15.73
C ALA A 68 3.58 -5.46 14.62
N TYR A 69 4.24 -5.06 13.51
CA TYR A 69 4.55 -5.95 12.39
C TYR A 69 5.85 -6.76 12.57
N ILE A 70 6.77 -6.34 13.43
CA ILE A 70 8.07 -6.99 13.64
C ILE A 70 8.06 -7.95 14.86
N LYS A 71 6.97 -7.99 15.63
CA LYS A 71 6.92 -8.70 16.92
C LYS A 71 6.57 -10.19 16.89
N ASP A 72 6.44 -10.78 15.70
CA ASP A 72 6.31 -12.23 15.49
C ASP A 72 7.59 -12.79 14.85
#